data_AF-A0A385SSA3-F1
#
_entry.id   AF-A0A385SSA3-F1
#
_cell.length_a   1.000
_cell.length_b   1.000
_cell.length_c   1.000
_cell.angle_alpha   90.00
_cell.angle_beta   90.00
_cell.angle_gamma   90.00
#
_symmetry.space_group_name_H-M   'P 1'
#
loop_
_entity.id
_entity.type
_entity.pdbx_description
1 polymer ?
#
loop_
_entity_poly.entity_id
_entity_poly.type
_entity_poly.pdbx_seq_one_letter_code
_entity_poly.pdbx_strand_id
1 'polypeptide(L)' 'MRRKDLKKSMLEYCKIILEKMSFSRRLFRKEYKKTFAYLAPAEHEELKRWLRASGKQEGGQGV' A
#
# COMPACT_ATOMS: atom_id res chain seq x y z
N MET A 1 13.92 14.91 -7.72
CA MET A 1 14.03 13.57 -7.09
C MET A 1 14.57 12.58 -8.13
N ARG A 2 15.79 12.04 -7.95
CA ARG A 2 16.47 11.15 -8.91
C ARG A 2 15.75 9.79 -8.96
N ARG A 3 15.15 9.46 -10.10
CA ARG A 3 14.63 8.13 -10.43
C ARG A 3 15.81 7.16 -10.51
N LYS A 4 16.10 6.42 -9.43
CA LYS A 4 16.95 5.23 -9.49
C LYS A 4 16.06 4.03 -9.81
N ASP A 5 16.21 3.55 -11.02
CA ASP A 5 16.19 2.14 -11.43
C ASP A 5 15.22 1.24 -10.67
N LEU A 6 13.97 1.28 -11.13
CA LEU A 6 12.85 0.44 -10.72
C LEU A 6 13.09 -1.03 -11.12
N LYS A 7 13.82 -1.80 -10.30
CA LYS A 7 13.35 -3.16 -10.03
C LYS A 7 12.22 -3.04 -9.02
N LYS A 8 11.03 -2.66 -9.51
CA LYS A 8 9.85 -2.63 -8.65
C LYS A 8 9.46 -4.05 -8.31
N SER A 9 9.68 -4.46 -7.07
CA SER A 9 8.91 -5.56 -6.51
C SER A 9 7.43 -5.23 -6.60
N MET A 10 6.58 -6.26 -6.57
CA MET A 10 5.14 -6.04 -6.55
C MET A 10 4.73 -5.19 -5.34
N LEU A 11 5.44 -5.34 -4.21
CA LEU A 11 5.27 -4.50 -3.03
C LEU A 11 5.50 -3.00 -3.30
N GLU A 12 6.62 -2.64 -3.94
CA GLU A 12 6.89 -1.23 -4.29
C GLU A 12 5.90 -0.68 -5.31
N TYR A 13 5.46 -1.51 -6.25
CA TYR A 13 4.38 -1.14 -7.16
C TYR A 13 3.08 -0.83 -6.39
N CYS A 14 2.67 -1.71 -5.47
CA CYS A 14 1.50 -1.53 -4.62
C CYS A 14 1.60 -0.26 -3.76
N LYS A 15 2.75 0.02 -3.12
CA LYS A 15 2.97 1.26 -2.33
C LYS A 15 2.71 2.51 -3.18
N ILE A 16 3.21 2.55 -4.42
CA ILE A 16 3.03 3.68 -5.33
C ILE A 16 1.58 3.85 -5.77
N ILE A 17 0.89 2.75 -6.10
CA ILE A 17 -0.54 2.82 -6.45
C ILE A 17 -1.33 3.36 -5.25
N LEU A 18 -1.10 2.83 -4.05
CA LEU A 18 -1.77 3.28 -2.83
C LEU A 18 -1.49 4.76 -2.52
N GLU A 19 -0.27 5.21 -2.70
CA GLU A 19 0.08 6.62 -2.53
C GLU A 19 -0.69 7.49 -3.51
N LYS A 20 -0.69 7.13 -4.80
CA LYS A 20 -1.44 7.85 -5.84
C LYS A 20 -2.95 7.87 -5.58
N MET A 21 -3.51 6.85 -4.95
CA MET A 21 -4.94 6.75 -4.65
C MET A 21 -5.32 7.29 -3.27
N SER A 22 -4.35 7.74 -2.47
CA SER A 22 -4.57 8.17 -1.08
C SER A 22 -5.41 9.45 -0.94
N PHE A 23 -5.66 10.18 -2.03
CA PHE A 23 -6.59 11.32 -2.06
C PHE A 23 -8.07 10.90 -1.89
N SER A 24 -8.42 9.64 -2.17
CA SER A 24 -9.79 9.14 -2.08
C SER A 24 -9.86 7.87 -1.25
N ARG A 25 -10.49 7.96 -0.08
CA ARG A 25 -10.68 6.82 0.83
C ARG A 25 -11.33 5.61 0.15
N ARG A 26 -12.31 5.84 -0.72
CA ARG A 26 -13.01 4.79 -1.47
C ARG A 26 -12.07 4.07 -2.44
N LEU A 27 -11.26 4.83 -3.17
CA LEU A 27 -10.35 4.29 -4.18
C LEU A 27 -9.15 3.61 -3.52
N PHE A 28 -8.60 4.23 -2.48
CA PHE A 28 -7.56 3.66 -1.63
C PHE A 28 -7.96 2.27 -1.10
N ARG A 29 -9.14 2.15 -0.48
CA ARG A 29 -9.64 0.86 0.03
C ARG A 29 -9.80 -0.19 -1.07
N LYS A 30 -10.26 0.21 -2.26
CA LYS A 30 -10.38 -0.71 -3.41
C LYS A 30 -9.01 -1.23 -3.85
N GLU A 31 -8.02 -0.36 -4.02
CA GLU A 31 -6.68 -0.77 -4.44
C GLU A 31 -5.95 -1.54 -3.33
N TYR A 32 -6.15 -1.18 -2.07
CA TYR A 32 -5.58 -1.91 -0.94
C TYR A 32 -6.05 -3.36 -0.91
N LYS A 33 -7.35 -3.60 -1.11
CA LYS A 33 -7.90 -4.96 -1.24
C LYS A 33 -7.25 -5.77 -2.37
N LYS A 34 -6.89 -5.14 -3.49
CA LYS A 34 -6.22 -5.83 -4.61
C LYS A 34 -4.81 -6.28 -4.25
N THR A 35 -4.11 -5.55 -3.38
CA THR A 35 -2.75 -5.92 -2.97
C THR A 35 -2.69 -7.31 -2.34
N PHE A 36 -3.76 -7.76 -1.69
CA PHE A 36 -3.84 -9.10 -1.10
C PHE A 36 -3.75 -10.23 -2.12
N ALA A 37 -4.19 -10.00 -3.35
CA ALA A 37 -4.10 -10.98 -4.44
C ALA A 37 -2.71 -11.00 -5.12
N TYR A 38 -1.91 -9.95 -4.92
CA TYR A 38 -0.66 -9.75 -5.66
C TYR A 38 0.59 -10.01 -4.83
N LEU A 39 0.49 -9.85 -3.52
CA LEU A 39 1.62 -9.87 -2.61
C LEU A 39 1.62 -11.18 -1.80
N ALA A 40 2.80 -11.66 -1.46
CA ALA A 40 2.94 -12.77 -0.51
C ALA A 40 2.54 -12.31 0.92
N PRO A 41 2.20 -13.26 1.83
CA PRO A 41 1.85 -12.90 3.22
C PRO A 41 2.92 -12.07 3.94
N ALA A 42 4.21 -12.34 3.70
CA ALA A 42 5.31 -11.56 4.26
C ALA A 42 5.32 -10.11 3.76
N GLU A 43 5.00 -9.90 2.47
CA GLU A 43 4.90 -8.57 1.87
C GLU A 43 3.64 -7.83 2.34
N HIS A 44 2.54 -8.52 2.68
CA HIS A 44 1.36 -7.89 3.29
C HIS A 44 1.72 -7.27 4.63
N GLU A 45 2.47 -8.00 5.47
CA GLU A 45 2.89 -7.50 6.78
C GLU A 45 3.84 -6.30 6.64
N GLU A 46 4.72 -6.31 5.64
CA GLU A 46 5.53 -5.14 5.34
C GLU A 46 4.69 -3.96 4.83
N LEU A 47 3.73 -4.19 3.94
CA LEU A 47 2.83 -3.17 3.45
C LEU A 47 2.02 -2.53 4.59
N LYS A 48 1.50 -3.35 5.52
CA LYS A 48 0.78 -2.87 6.72
C LYS A 48 1.70 -2.03 7.63
N ARG A 49 2.95 -2.46 7.85
CA ARG A 49 3.94 -1.67 8.61
C ARG A 49 4.17 -0.32 7.95
N TRP A 50 4.36 -0.30 6.63
CA TRP A 50 4.55 0.92 5.87
C TRP A 50 3.35 1.87 5.96
N LEU A 51 2.12 1.35 5.86
CA LEU A 51 0.89 2.13 6.01
C LEU A 51 0.76 2.78 7.39
N ARG A 52 1.04 2.02 8.46
CA ARG A 52 1.07 2.53 9.84
C ARG A 52 2.10 3.63 10.01
N ALA A 53 3.32 3.42 9.51
CA ALA A 53 4.39 4.43 9.57
C ALA A 53 4.04 5.69 8.77
N SER A 54 3.29 5.55 7.68
CA SER A 54 2.89 6.66 6.81
C SER A 54 1.63 7.40 7.30
N GLY A 55 1.01 6.99 8.41
CA GLY A 55 -0.25 7.55 8.90
C GLY A 55 -1.47 7.27 8.00
N LYS A 56 -1.33 6.40 6.99
CA LYS A 56 -2.37 6.03 6.03
C LYS A 56 -3.10 4.79 6.56
N GLN A 57 -3.93 4.98 7.60
CA GLN A 57 -4.74 3.90 8.14
C GLN A 57 -5.97 3.65 7.25
N GLU A 58 -6.30 2.39 6.99
CA GLU A 58 -7.69 2.05 6.68
C GLU A 58 -8.51 2.40 7.93
N GLY A 59 -9.53 3.24 7.77
CA GLY A 59 -10.31 3.73 8.91
C GLY A 59 -10.77 2.59 9.82
N GLY A 60 -10.39 2.69 11.10
CA GLY A 60 -11.02 2.10 12.27
C GLY A 60 -11.45 0.63 12.18
N GLN A 61 -10.59 -0.27 12.66
CA GLN A 61 -11.05 -1.29 13.60
C GLN A 61 -10.53 -0.87 14.97
N GLY A 62 -11.30 -0.03 15.66
CA GLY A 62 -11.30 -0.01 17.11
C GLY A 62 -12.28 -1.09 17.55
N VAL A 63 -11.78 -2.00 18.41
CA VAL A 63 -12.48 -3.05 19.17
C VAL A 63 -13.38 -4.01 18.41
#